data_AF-A0A931AK92-F1
#
_entry.id   AF-A0A931AK92-F1
#
_cell.length_a   1.000
_cell.length_b   1.000
_cell.length_c   1.000
_cell.angle_alpha   90.00
_cell.angle_beta   90.00
_cell.angle_gamma   90.00
#
_symmetry.space_group_name_H-M   'P 1'
#
loop_
_entity.id
_entity.type
_entity.pdbx_description
1 polymer ?
#
loop_
_entity_poly.entity_id
_entity_poly.type
_entity_poly.pdbx_seq_one_letter_code
_entity_poly.pdbx_strand_id
1 'polypeptide(L)' 'MAAAAAITLLSAWGWRRGESWVWWTLALAAVAGFVPPVAAHLAIGYVDLWHLAPVPLGMALTATALTLSRPYLCAR' A
#
# COMPACT_ATOMS: atom_id res chain seq x y z
N MET A 1 14.36 -2.98 0.59
CA MET A 1 14.90 -2.02 -0.41
C MET A 1 14.27 -2.20 -1.80
N ALA A 2 14.28 -3.41 -2.39
CA ALA A 2 13.75 -3.61 -3.75
C ALA A 2 12.25 -3.26 -3.92
N ALA A 3 11.39 -3.63 -2.96
CA ALA A 3 9.96 -3.32 -3.03
C ALA A 3 9.66 -1.82 -3.01
N ALA A 4 10.36 -1.05 -2.16
CA ALA A 4 10.22 0.40 -2.12
C ALA A 4 10.65 1.05 -3.45
N ALA A 5 11.77 0.59 -4.02
CA ALA A 5 12.22 1.07 -5.33
C ALA A 5 11.19 0.74 -6.44
N ALA A 6 10.64 -0.48 -6.46
CA ALA A 6 9.63 -0.87 -7.43
C ALA A 6 8.35 -0.01 -7.31
N ILE A 7 7.86 0.22 -6.09
CA ILE A 7 6.70 1.09 -5.84
C ILE A 7 6.98 2.53 -6.31
N THR A 8 8.16 3.07 -5.99
CA THR A 8 8.53 4.43 -6.40
C THR A 8 8.64 4.56 -7.92
N LEU A 9 9.32 3.63 -8.60
CA LEU A 9 9.47 3.66 -10.05
C LEU A 9 8.12 3.48 -10.76
N LEU A 10 7.29 2.55 -10.27
CA LEU A 10 5.94 2.35 -10.78
C LEU A 10 5.10 3.63 -10.62
N SER A 11 5.23 4.31 -9.48
CA SER A 11 4.52 5.57 -9.21
C SER A 11 5.08 6.76 -10.00
N ALA A 12 6.36 6.75 -10.34
CA ALA A 12 7.00 7.82 -11.10
C ALA A 12 6.78 7.70 -12.62
N TRP A 13 6.75 6.48 -13.15
CA TRP A 13 6.65 6.23 -14.60
C TRP A 13 5.30 5.70 -15.06
N GLY A 14 4.61 4.90 -14.25
CA GLY A 14 3.33 4.31 -14.60
C GLY A 14 2.13 5.25 -14.43
N TRP A 15 2.29 6.38 -13.75
CA TRP A 15 1.17 7.21 -13.28
C TRP A 15 0.51 8.03 -14.38
N ARG A 16 -0.33 7.38 -15.19
CA ARG A 16 -1.05 7.99 -16.31
C ARG A 16 -2.53 7.68 -16.20
N ARG A 17 -3.36 8.59 -16.72
CA ARG A 17 -4.82 8.45 -16.69
C ARG A 17 -5.23 7.16 -17.40
N GLY A 18 -6.08 6.36 -16.75
CA GLY A 18 -6.62 5.10 -17.30
C GLY A 18 -5.70 3.88 -17.21
N GLU A 19 -4.47 4.02 -16.71
CA GLU A 19 -3.56 2.89 -16.41
C GLU A 19 -3.98 2.16 -15.12
N SER A 20 -5.16 1.53 -15.16
CA SER A 20 -5.78 0.89 -13.99
C SER A 20 -4.92 -0.23 -13.38
N TRP A 21 -4.03 -0.85 -14.17
CA TRP A 21 -3.10 -1.87 -13.71
C TRP A 21 -2.13 -1.33 -12.66
N VAL A 22 -1.75 -0.04 -12.71
CA VAL A 22 -0.90 0.59 -11.70
C VAL A 22 -1.61 0.60 -10.35
N TRP A 23 -2.89 1.00 -10.37
CA TRP A 23 -3.72 1.02 -9.16
C TRP A 23 -3.85 -0.37 -8.55
N TRP A 24 -4.17 -1.38 -9.36
CA TRP A 24 -4.30 -2.77 -8.88
C TRP A 24 -2.98 -3.35 -8.39
N THR A 25 -1.87 -3.03 -9.04
CA THR A 25 -0.53 -3.48 -8.61
C THR A 25 -0.17 -2.90 -7.25
N LEU A 26 -0.40 -1.60 -7.05
CA LEU A 26 -0.18 -0.93 -5.76
C LEU A 26 -1.12 -1.45 -4.67
N ALA A 27 -2.39 -1.71 -5.01
CA ALA A 27 -3.36 -2.27 -4.07
C ALA A 27 -2.97 -3.69 -3.61
N LEU A 28 -2.57 -4.57 -4.53
CA LEU A 28 -2.09 -5.92 -4.20
C LEU A 28 -0.79 -5.86 -3.38
N ALA A 29 0.14 -4.97 -3.74
CA ALA A 29 1.37 -4.76 -2.98
C ALA A 29 1.07 -4.28 -1.55
N ALA A 30 0.10 -3.39 -1.37
CA ALA A 30 -0.33 -2.93 -0.04
C ALA A 30 -0.89 -4.09 0.80
N VAL A 31 -1.78 -4.91 0.22
CA VAL A 31 -2.33 -6.09 0.92
C VAL A 31 -1.21 -7.06 1.30
N ALA A 32 -0.35 -7.42 0.36
CA ALA A 32 0.77 -8.33 0.62
C ALA A 32 1.79 -7.76 1.61
N GLY A 33 1.97 -6.44 1.64
CA GLY A 33 2.89 -5.76 2.54
C GLY A 33 2.36 -5.60 3.98
N PHE A 34 1.07 -5.35 4.16
CA PHE A 34 0.49 -5.06 5.48
C PHE A 34 -0.17 -6.26 6.16
N VAL A 35 -0.83 -7.15 5.42
CA VAL A 35 -1.61 -8.24 6.04
C VAL A 35 -0.72 -9.24 6.80
N PRO A 36 0.39 -9.76 6.24
CA PRO A 36 1.19 -10.75 6.96
C PRO A 36 1.83 -10.20 8.25
N PRO A 37 2.42 -8.99 8.28
CA PRO A 37 2.92 -8.42 9.53
C PRO A 37 1.82 -8.25 10.59
N VAL A 38 0.65 -7.70 10.22
CA VAL A 38 -0.48 -7.56 11.16
C VAL A 38 -0.87 -8.92 11.73
N ALA A 39 -1.05 -9.92 10.88
CA ALA A 39 -1.40 -11.28 11.31
C ALA A 39 -0.34 -11.88 12.26
N ALA A 40 0.95 -11.69 11.97
CA ALA A 40 2.04 -12.18 12.81
C ALA A 40 2.01 -11.53 14.20
N HIS A 41 1.86 -10.21 14.28
CA HIS A 41 1.82 -9.48 15.56
C HIS A 41 0.60 -9.89 16.41
N LEU A 42 -0.57 -10.04 15.78
CA LEU A 42 -1.77 -10.54 16.44
C LEU A 42 -1.58 -11.98 16.95
N ALA A 43 -0.96 -12.86 16.15
CA ALA A 43 -0.75 -14.26 16.50
C ALA A 43 0.21 -14.44 17.68
N ILE A 44 1.23 -13.60 17.80
CA ILE A 44 2.21 -13.65 18.92
C ILE A 44 1.84 -12.74 20.10
N GLY A 45 0.74 -12.00 20.01
CA GLY A 45 0.29 -11.06 21.05
C GLY A 45 1.15 -9.80 21.20
N TYR A 46 1.98 -9.47 20.21
CA TYR A 46 2.88 -8.32 20.26
C TYR A 46 2.22 -7.09 19.63
N VAL A 47 1.38 -6.41 20.41
CA VAL A 47 0.46 -5.37 19.92
C VAL A 47 0.59 -4.05 20.69
N ASP A 48 1.76 -3.77 21.25
CA ASP A 48 1.96 -2.48 21.92
C ASP A 48 1.86 -1.33 20.90
N LEU A 49 1.31 -0.21 21.38
CA LEU A 49 0.93 0.90 20.52
C LEU A 49 2.12 1.50 19.78
N TRP A 50 3.28 1.65 20.43
CA TRP A 50 4.43 2.33 19.83
C TRP A 50 5.14 1.48 18.80
N HIS A 51 5.26 0.18 19.07
CA HIS A 51 5.80 -0.76 18.09
C HIS A 51 4.88 -0.90 16.88
N LEU A 52 3.56 -0.99 17.12
CA LEU A 52 2.62 -1.25 16.05
C LEU A 52 2.25 0.02 15.26
N ALA A 53 2.36 1.22 15.85
CA ALA A 53 1.97 2.52 15.27
C ALA A 53 2.38 2.77 13.80
N PRO A 54 3.58 2.39 13.32
CA PRO A 54 3.95 2.57 11.91
C PRO A 54 3.03 1.81 10.95
N VAL A 55 2.49 0.66 11.35
CA VAL A 55 1.65 -0.20 10.51
C VAL A 55 0.28 0.44 10.21
N PRO A 56 -0.58 0.81 11.18
CA PRO A 56 -1.86 1.45 10.90
C PRO A 56 -1.67 2.83 10.26
N LEU A 57 -0.61 3.57 10.59
CA LEU A 57 -0.29 4.84 9.92
C LEU A 57 0.01 4.60 8.43
N GLY A 58 0.86 3.62 8.12
CA GLY A 58 1.16 3.23 6.74
C GLY A 58 -0.09 2.77 5.99
N MET A 59 -0.92 1.93 6.61
CA MET A 59 -2.18 1.47 6.04
C MET A 59 -3.13 2.64 5.73
N ALA A 60 -3.28 3.59 6.66
CA ALA A 60 -4.13 4.77 6.46
C ALA A 60 -3.64 5.65 5.31
N LEU A 61 -2.33 5.92 5.24
CA LEU A 61 -1.72 6.70 4.15
C LEU A 61 -1.88 6.01 2.80
N THR A 62 -1.59 4.70 2.73
CA THR A 62 -1.73 3.92 1.48
C THR A 62 -3.19 3.81 1.04
N ALA A 63 -4.13 3.56 1.96
CA ALA A 63 -5.55 3.53 1.65
C ALA A 63 -6.05 4.89 1.12
N THR A 64 -5.60 5.99 1.73
CA THR A 64 -5.91 7.34 1.28
C THR A 64 -5.36 7.58 -0.13
N ALA A 65 -4.08 7.27 -0.38
CA ALA A 65 -3.47 7.42 -1.70
C ALA A 65 -4.17 6.59 -2.79
N LEU A 66 -4.51 5.33 -2.50
CA LEU A 66 -5.27 4.48 -3.42
C LEU A 66 -6.67 5.04 -3.67
N THR A 67 -7.36 5.52 -2.64
CA THR A 67 -8.71 6.08 -2.79
C THR A 67 -8.70 7.33 -3.67
N LEU A 68 -7.78 8.25 -3.42
CA LEU A 68 -7.65 9.50 -4.17
C LEU A 68 -7.18 9.28 -5.61
N SER A 69 -6.33 8.28 -5.85
CA SER A 69 -5.80 7.98 -7.20
C SER A 69 -6.75 7.18 -8.08
N ARG A 70 -7.67 6.41 -7.49
CA ARG A 70 -8.61 5.54 -8.21
C ARG A 70 -9.37 6.23 -9.35
N PRO A 71 -10.01 7.41 -9.19
CA PRO A 71 -10.74 8.04 -10.28
C PRO A 71 -9.85 8.45 -11.45
N TYR A 72 -8.57 8.73 -11.21
CA TYR A 72 -7.62 9.11 -12.26
C TYR A 72 -7.04 7.88 -12.97
N LEU A 73 -6.55 6.90 -12.22
CA LEU A 73 -5.90 5.71 -12.77
C LEU A 73 -6.92 4.71 -13.37
N CYS A 74 -8.16 4.67 -12.88
CA CYS A 74 -9.21 3.80 -13.40
C CYS A 74 -10.24 4.53 -14.26
N ALA A 75 -9.94 5.75 -14.72
CA ALA A 75 -10.74 6.43 -15.73
C ALA A 75 -10.77 5.61 -17.03
N ARG A 76 -11.91 5.62 -17.73
CA ARG A 76 -12.00 5.09 -19.10
C ARG A 76 -11.58 6.15 -20.11
#